data_AF-A0A0Q5FX42-F1
#
_entry.id   AF-A0A0Q5FX42-F1
#
_cell.length_a   1.000
_cell.length_b   1.000
_cell.length_c   1.000
_cell.angle_alpha   90.00
_cell.angle_beta   90.00
_cell.angle_gamma   90.00
#
_symmetry.space_group_name_H-M   'P 1'
#
loop_
_entity.id
_entity.type
_entity.pdbx_description
1 polymer ?
#
loop_
_entity_poly.entity_id
_entity_poly.type
_entity_poly.pdbx_seq_one_letter_code
_entity_poly.pdbx_strand_id
1 'polypeptide(L)'
;MVEAIAAHPDRPLTLFAEWGSRTASAIRVAAALGHSWAPAVDDYLPCAALILPAELARGFDDFAVMNSTVEDPDDVVLFDYLRALGSDAIAPVDGPVEHDGGDSLVGNSTMGVRKAVRYVASRHAATHESVLTGLTAVPHYDWWEQQAVMFIQDASSPDGWARVRSGPAFEHLGIGTSEVDDALEGALRDVPDRDALDDRVSAIIVREVWKTAYLLGAVIADHGAGLEDDDRFLGALSTLAPGALRRIVPAHLLTTIAELLRPVVILGAGAGIRSRSVKRENGETR
;
A
#
# COMPACT_ATOMS: atom_id res chain seq x y z
N MET A 1 -15.02 4.53 -16.36
CA MET A 1 -14.92 3.05 -16.39
C MET A 1 -14.67 2.52 -17.79
N VAL A 2 -15.50 2.87 -18.79
CA VAL A 2 -15.24 2.49 -20.21
C VAL A 2 -13.85 2.93 -20.67
N GLU A 3 -13.43 4.16 -20.34
CA GLU A 3 -12.09 4.67 -20.66
C GLU A 3 -10.96 3.84 -20.02
N ALA A 4 -11.14 3.42 -18.75
CA ALA A 4 -10.16 2.56 -18.07
C ALA A 4 -10.04 1.17 -18.71
N ILE A 5 -11.16 0.58 -19.14
CA ILE A 5 -11.16 -0.67 -19.89
C ILE A 5 -10.49 -0.48 -21.25
N ALA A 6 -10.76 0.64 -21.94
CA ALA A 6 -10.16 0.93 -23.23
C ALA A 6 -8.64 1.17 -23.15
N ALA A 7 -8.16 1.76 -22.05
CA ALA A 7 -6.74 1.97 -21.80
C ALA A 7 -5.98 0.68 -21.50
N HIS A 8 -6.66 -0.31 -20.90
CA HIS A 8 -6.05 -1.57 -20.45
C HIS A 8 -6.95 -2.77 -20.78
N PRO A 9 -7.22 -3.05 -22.08
CA PRO A 9 -8.22 -4.04 -22.49
C PRO A 9 -7.82 -5.49 -22.16
N ASP A 10 -6.52 -5.74 -22.08
CA ASP A 10 -5.96 -7.08 -21.90
C ASP A 10 -5.52 -7.35 -20.45
N ARG A 11 -5.79 -6.43 -19.52
CA ARG A 11 -5.36 -6.54 -18.12
C ARG A 11 -6.54 -6.69 -17.16
N PRO A 12 -6.42 -7.53 -16.12
CA PRO A 12 -7.30 -7.49 -14.96
C PRO A 12 -7.22 -6.13 -14.26
N LEU A 13 -8.38 -5.50 -14.01
CA LEU A 13 -8.46 -4.21 -13.31
C LEU A 13 -9.15 -4.41 -11.96
N THR A 14 -8.41 -4.24 -10.87
CA THR A 14 -9.00 -4.15 -9.54
C THR A 14 -9.32 -2.70 -9.22
N LEU A 15 -10.59 -2.35 -9.11
CA LEU A 15 -11.07 -0.98 -8.93
C LEU A 15 -11.08 -0.54 -7.46
N PHE A 16 -10.64 -1.42 -6.56
CA PHE A 16 -10.59 -1.21 -5.13
C PHE A 16 -9.35 -1.86 -4.56
N ALA A 17 -8.50 -1.05 -3.93
CA ALA A 17 -7.46 -1.54 -3.03
C ALA A 17 -7.73 -0.94 -1.65
N GLU A 18 -7.79 -1.80 -0.63
CA GLU A 18 -7.97 -1.31 0.73
C GLU A 18 -6.70 -0.62 1.24
N TRP A 19 -6.86 0.42 2.03
CA TRP A 19 -5.78 1.28 2.54
C TRP A 19 -4.67 0.62 3.36
N GLY A 20 -4.88 -0.61 3.82
CA GLY A 20 -3.91 -1.40 4.59
C GLY A 20 -3.36 -2.62 3.85
N SER A 21 -3.63 -2.76 2.55
CA SER A 21 -3.04 -3.80 1.69
C SER A 21 -1.57 -3.50 1.35
N ARG A 22 -0.86 -4.44 0.72
CA ARG A 22 0.44 -4.19 0.08
C ARG A 22 0.26 -3.34 -1.18
N THR A 23 -0.81 -3.56 -1.94
CA THR A 23 -1.18 -2.75 -3.12
C THR A 23 -1.38 -1.28 -2.75
N ALA A 24 -1.82 -0.97 -1.53
CA ALA A 24 -1.90 0.40 -1.02
C ALA A 24 -0.57 1.14 -1.08
N SER A 25 0.54 0.47 -0.76
CA SER A 25 1.87 1.07 -0.83
C SER A 25 2.33 1.26 -2.27
N ALA A 26 2.04 0.32 -3.17
CA ALA A 26 2.27 0.48 -4.60
C ALA A 26 1.49 1.69 -5.17
N ILE A 27 0.24 1.90 -4.74
CA ILE A 27 -0.56 3.07 -5.10
C ILE A 27 0.05 4.37 -4.58
N ARG A 28 0.56 4.39 -3.34
CA ARG A 28 1.22 5.59 -2.79
C ARG A 28 2.50 5.93 -3.55
N VAL A 29 3.30 4.93 -3.94
CA VAL A 29 4.48 5.15 -4.80
C VAL A 29 4.03 5.65 -6.18
N ALA A 30 3.03 5.03 -6.79
CA ALA A 30 2.49 5.45 -8.08
C ALA A 30 1.99 6.90 -8.05
N ALA A 31 1.28 7.28 -6.98
CA ALA A 31 0.82 8.65 -6.76
C ALA A 31 1.98 9.64 -6.68
N ALA A 32 3.03 9.33 -5.89
CA ALA A 32 4.22 10.17 -5.75
C ALA A 32 4.97 10.36 -7.08
N LEU A 33 4.92 9.36 -7.95
CA LEU A 33 5.58 9.36 -9.26
C LEU A 33 4.69 9.89 -10.40
N GLY A 34 3.47 10.34 -10.09
CA GLY A 34 2.52 10.84 -11.09
C GLY A 34 1.92 9.76 -11.99
N HIS A 35 2.07 8.48 -11.65
CA HIS A 35 1.40 7.38 -12.33
C HIS A 35 -0.10 7.36 -12.02
N SER A 36 -0.87 6.76 -12.92
CA SER A 36 -2.33 6.63 -12.77
C SER A 36 -2.76 5.23 -12.36
N TRP A 37 -1.86 4.26 -12.52
CA TRP A 37 -2.08 2.86 -12.16
C TRP A 37 -0.89 2.32 -11.39
N ALA A 38 -1.16 1.41 -10.46
CA ALA A 38 -0.18 0.65 -9.70
C ALA A 38 -0.40 -0.85 -9.94
N PRO A 39 0.66 -1.68 -9.87
CA PRO A 39 0.50 -3.13 -9.88
C PRO A 39 -0.21 -3.59 -8.60
N ALA A 40 -1.07 -4.60 -8.71
CA ALA A 40 -1.55 -5.34 -7.55
C ALA A 40 -0.42 -6.26 -7.05
N VAL A 41 -0.03 -6.10 -5.79
CA VAL A 41 1.15 -6.77 -5.19
C VAL A 41 0.83 -7.49 -3.87
N ASP A 42 -0.45 -7.72 -3.62
CA ASP A 42 -0.90 -8.57 -2.52
C ASP A 42 -0.64 -10.06 -2.83
N ASP A 43 -0.77 -10.89 -1.81
CA ASP A 43 -0.76 -12.36 -1.87
C ASP A 43 -2.14 -12.95 -2.26
N TYR A 44 -3.05 -12.08 -2.69
CA TYR A 44 -4.39 -12.39 -3.21
C TYR A 44 -4.79 -11.31 -4.21
N LEU A 45 -5.86 -11.54 -4.98
CA LEU A 45 -6.40 -10.53 -5.90
C LEU A 45 -7.57 -9.79 -5.24
N PRO A 46 -7.50 -8.47 -4.98
CA PRO A 46 -8.65 -7.73 -4.47
C PRO A 46 -9.82 -7.79 -5.47
N CYS A 47 -10.82 -8.63 -5.18
CA CYS A 47 -11.89 -8.99 -6.12
C CYS A 47 -13.22 -8.26 -5.86
N ALA A 48 -13.31 -7.45 -4.79
CA ALA A 48 -14.53 -6.74 -4.39
C ALA A 48 -15.10 -5.82 -5.50
N ALA A 49 -14.23 -5.33 -6.39
CA ALA A 49 -14.63 -4.68 -7.64
C ALA A 49 -13.58 -4.98 -8.72
N LEU A 50 -13.82 -6.04 -9.48
CA LEU A 50 -12.88 -6.56 -10.48
C LEU A 50 -13.49 -6.50 -11.88
N ILE A 51 -12.68 -6.09 -12.85
CA ILE A 51 -12.95 -6.26 -14.28
C ILE A 51 -11.92 -7.23 -14.84
N LEU A 52 -12.39 -8.30 -15.47
CA LEU A 52 -11.55 -9.25 -16.20
C LEU A 52 -11.81 -9.17 -17.70
N PRO A 53 -10.75 -9.25 -18.54
CA PRO A 53 -10.90 -9.62 -19.93
C PRO A 53 -11.73 -10.90 -20.07
N ALA A 54 -12.67 -10.91 -21.01
CA ALA A 54 -13.64 -12.00 -21.14
C ALA A 54 -12.99 -13.37 -21.38
N GLU A 55 -11.84 -13.41 -22.05
CA GLU A 55 -11.09 -14.65 -22.27
C GLU A 55 -10.51 -15.20 -20.96
N LEU A 56 -9.93 -14.35 -20.11
CA LEU A 56 -9.43 -14.74 -18.79
C LEU A 56 -10.59 -15.22 -17.90
N ALA A 57 -11.72 -14.52 -17.90
CA ALA A 57 -12.87 -14.91 -17.08
C ALA A 57 -13.40 -16.32 -17.43
N ARG A 58 -13.39 -16.71 -18.71
CA ARG A 58 -13.87 -18.03 -19.15
C ARG A 58 -12.93 -19.17 -18.76
N GLY A 59 -11.64 -18.93 -18.66
CA GLY A 59 -10.66 -19.96 -18.32
C GLY A 59 -10.53 -20.24 -16.82
N PHE A 60 -11.14 -19.40 -15.97
CA PHE A 60 -10.99 -19.53 -14.51
C PHE A 60 -11.68 -20.77 -13.93
N ASP A 61 -12.86 -21.14 -14.43
CA ASP A 61 -13.66 -22.26 -13.88
C ASP A 61 -12.89 -23.59 -13.96
N ASP A 62 -12.34 -23.91 -15.14
CA ASP A 62 -11.52 -25.10 -15.35
C ASP A 62 -10.29 -25.12 -14.44
N PHE A 63 -9.65 -23.95 -14.24
CA PHE A 63 -8.50 -23.84 -13.35
C PHE A 63 -8.87 -24.08 -11.89
N ALA A 64 -9.95 -23.45 -11.40
CA ALA A 64 -10.40 -23.58 -10.01
C ALA A 64 -10.78 -25.04 -9.69
N VAL A 65 -11.53 -25.72 -10.57
CA VAL A 65 -11.89 -27.14 -10.40
C VAL A 65 -10.67 -28.05 -10.27
N MET A 66 -9.59 -27.73 -10.99
CA MET A 66 -8.38 -28.55 -11.02
C MET A 66 -7.39 -28.25 -9.90
N ASN A 67 -7.37 -27.01 -9.38
CA ASN A 67 -6.28 -26.51 -8.55
C ASN A 67 -6.72 -26.02 -7.15
N SER A 68 -8.01 -26.04 -6.83
CA SER A 68 -8.50 -25.63 -5.51
C SER A 68 -9.56 -26.56 -4.94
N THR A 69 -9.87 -26.32 -3.68
CA THR A 69 -10.94 -26.94 -2.90
C THR A 69 -11.99 -25.90 -2.54
N VAL A 70 -13.11 -26.35 -1.96
CA VAL A 70 -14.17 -25.43 -1.48
C VAL A 70 -13.74 -24.59 -0.28
N GLU A 71 -12.64 -24.94 0.38
CA GLU A 71 -12.12 -24.22 1.55
C GLU A 71 -11.16 -23.10 1.15
N ASP A 72 -10.66 -23.12 -0.08
CA ASP A 72 -9.70 -22.13 -0.57
C ASP A 72 -10.42 -20.80 -0.89
N PRO A 73 -9.85 -19.64 -0.47
CA PRO A 73 -10.39 -18.33 -0.84
C PRO A 73 -10.37 -18.12 -2.37
N ASP A 74 -11.49 -17.68 -2.93
CA ASP A 74 -11.66 -17.49 -4.37
C ASP A 74 -10.71 -16.43 -4.94
N ASP A 75 -10.42 -15.38 -4.16
CA ASP A 75 -9.48 -14.32 -4.49
C ASP A 75 -8.01 -14.78 -4.55
N VAL A 76 -7.62 -15.77 -3.76
CA VAL A 76 -6.30 -16.42 -3.83
C VAL A 76 -6.22 -17.35 -5.04
N VAL A 77 -7.24 -18.18 -5.27
CA VAL A 77 -7.27 -19.09 -6.43
C VAL A 77 -7.27 -18.30 -7.75
N LEU A 78 -8.00 -17.18 -7.80
CA LEU A 78 -8.01 -16.29 -8.96
C LEU A 78 -6.66 -15.58 -9.16
N PHE A 79 -5.99 -15.20 -8.09
CA PHE A 79 -4.62 -14.67 -8.16
C PHE A 79 -3.64 -15.69 -8.75
N ASP A 80 -3.68 -16.94 -8.27
CA ASP A 80 -2.84 -18.02 -8.78
C ASP A 80 -3.10 -18.32 -10.26
N TYR A 81 -4.37 -18.33 -10.67
CA TYR A 81 -4.76 -18.48 -12.08
C TYR A 81 -4.14 -17.39 -12.96
N LEU A 82 -4.29 -16.12 -12.57
CA LEU A 82 -3.76 -14.99 -13.35
C LEU A 82 -2.22 -15.01 -13.40
N ARG A 83 -1.56 -15.39 -12.30
CA ARG A 83 -0.10 -15.57 -12.27
C ARG A 83 0.37 -16.70 -13.17
N ALA A 84 -0.33 -17.84 -13.20
CA ALA A 84 -0.01 -18.96 -14.09
C ALA A 84 -0.05 -18.56 -15.57
N LEU A 85 -0.86 -17.55 -15.91
CA LEU A 85 -0.95 -16.97 -17.26
C LEU A 85 0.00 -15.78 -17.50
N GLY A 86 0.75 -15.34 -16.49
CA GLY A 86 1.59 -14.14 -16.57
C GLY A 86 0.78 -12.83 -16.73
N SER A 87 -0.46 -12.82 -16.24
CA SER A 87 -1.38 -11.68 -16.36
C SER A 87 -1.44 -10.89 -15.06
N ASP A 88 -0.70 -9.79 -15.00
CA ASP A 88 -0.66 -8.93 -13.81
C ASP A 88 -1.87 -7.99 -13.73
N ALA A 89 -2.55 -8.01 -12.58
CA ALA A 89 -3.62 -7.07 -12.28
C ALA A 89 -3.08 -5.69 -11.91
N ILE A 90 -3.85 -4.64 -12.23
CA ILE A 90 -3.53 -3.26 -11.87
C ILE A 90 -4.68 -2.59 -11.13
N ALA A 91 -4.32 -1.67 -10.24
CA ALA A 91 -5.23 -0.85 -9.46
C ALA A 91 -5.09 0.64 -9.84
N PRO A 92 -6.18 1.39 -10.01
CA PRO A 92 -6.09 2.82 -10.26
C PRO A 92 -5.63 3.54 -9.00
N VAL A 93 -4.82 4.59 -9.16
CA VAL A 93 -4.47 5.47 -8.03
C VAL A 93 -5.69 6.24 -7.53
N ASP A 94 -6.51 6.74 -8.46
CA ASP A 94 -7.81 7.35 -8.16
C ASP A 94 -8.92 6.31 -8.35
N GLY A 95 -9.29 5.62 -7.26
CA GLY A 95 -10.24 4.50 -7.28
C GLY A 95 -11.71 4.93 -7.28
N PRO A 96 -12.57 4.35 -8.15
CA PRO A 96 -13.99 4.71 -8.23
C PRO A 96 -14.88 3.95 -7.24
N VAL A 97 -14.33 3.00 -6.48
CA VAL A 97 -15.07 2.14 -5.55
C VAL A 97 -14.59 2.40 -4.13
N GLU A 98 -15.56 2.45 -3.21
CA GLU A 98 -15.33 2.57 -1.77
C GLU A 98 -16.09 1.47 -1.05
N HIS A 99 -15.50 0.98 0.04
CA HIS A 99 -16.14 0.02 0.92
C HIS A 99 -16.99 0.76 1.96
N ASP A 100 -18.30 0.53 2.00
CA ASP A 100 -19.20 1.27 2.90
C ASP A 100 -18.90 0.98 4.39
N GLY A 101 -18.49 -0.26 4.71
CA GLY A 101 -18.06 -0.66 6.05
C GLY A 101 -19.09 -1.49 6.82
N GLY A 102 -20.12 -2.00 6.14
CA GLY A 102 -21.09 -2.93 6.71
C GLY A 102 -20.51 -4.32 7.00
N ASP A 103 -21.37 -5.18 7.57
CA ASP A 103 -21.00 -6.55 7.94
C ASP A 103 -20.50 -7.36 6.74
N SER A 104 -19.42 -8.09 6.94
CA SER A 104 -18.84 -8.93 5.89
C SER A 104 -19.66 -10.20 5.69
N LEU A 105 -20.07 -10.47 4.44
CA LEU A 105 -20.78 -11.70 4.06
C LEU A 105 -19.99 -12.98 4.38
N VAL A 106 -18.66 -12.92 4.26
CA VAL A 106 -17.74 -14.05 4.52
C VAL A 106 -17.08 -14.00 5.91
N GLY A 107 -17.59 -13.18 6.83
CA GLY A 107 -17.10 -13.16 8.22
C GLY A 107 -15.84 -12.34 8.51
N ASN A 108 -15.39 -11.49 7.57
CA ASN A 108 -14.19 -10.64 7.72
C ASN A 108 -14.39 -9.40 8.62
N SER A 109 -15.39 -9.38 9.51
CA SER A 109 -15.65 -8.25 10.42
C SER A 109 -14.48 -7.97 11.38
N THR A 110 -13.61 -8.97 11.62
CA THR A 110 -12.40 -8.84 12.44
C THR A 110 -11.27 -8.04 11.78
N MET A 111 -11.36 -7.78 10.47
CA MET A 111 -10.36 -7.01 9.71
C MET A 111 -10.44 -5.49 9.93
N GLY A 112 -11.51 -5.01 10.58
CA GLY A 112 -11.73 -3.59 10.84
C GLY A 112 -12.25 -2.81 9.63
N VAL A 113 -12.08 -1.49 9.66
CA VAL A 113 -12.53 -0.60 8.57
C VAL A 113 -11.61 -0.77 7.36
N ARG A 114 -12.18 -0.99 6.16
CA ARG A 114 -11.45 -1.28 4.92
C ARG A 114 -11.74 -0.26 3.83
N LYS A 115 -11.41 1.01 4.05
CA LYS A 115 -11.64 2.06 3.04
C LYS A 115 -10.61 1.97 1.90
N ALA A 116 -10.92 2.57 0.76
CA ALA A 116 -10.03 2.67 -0.37
C ALA A 116 -8.79 3.52 -0.02
N VAL A 117 -7.66 3.21 -0.64
CA VAL A 117 -6.42 4.01 -0.50
C VAL A 117 -6.65 5.46 -0.90
N ARG A 118 -7.45 5.65 -1.96
CA ARG A 118 -7.90 6.94 -2.45
C ARG A 118 -9.18 6.75 -3.27
N TYR A 119 -10.28 7.26 -2.72
CA TYR A 119 -11.59 7.23 -3.37
C TYR A 119 -11.87 8.54 -4.11
N VAL A 120 -12.26 8.43 -5.38
CA VAL A 120 -12.70 9.56 -6.20
C VAL A 120 -14.02 9.16 -6.88
N ALA A 121 -15.13 9.76 -6.43
CA ALA A 121 -16.47 9.48 -6.95
C ALA A 121 -16.71 9.89 -8.42
N SER A 122 -15.71 10.42 -9.11
CA SER A 122 -15.85 10.96 -10.46
C SER A 122 -16.02 9.86 -11.51
N ARG A 123 -16.85 10.12 -12.53
CA ARG A 123 -17.05 9.23 -13.68
C ARG A 123 -15.83 9.12 -14.60
N HIS A 124 -14.91 10.07 -14.51
CA HIS A 124 -13.64 10.07 -15.23
C HIS A 124 -12.63 9.30 -14.37
N ALA A 125 -12.73 7.98 -14.43
CA ALA A 125 -11.67 7.11 -13.92
C ALA A 125 -10.36 7.45 -14.64
N ALA A 126 -9.22 7.23 -13.97
CA ALA A 126 -7.87 7.42 -14.50
C ALA A 126 -7.78 7.30 -16.03
N THR A 127 -7.72 8.44 -16.73
CA THR A 127 -7.68 8.52 -18.20
C THR A 127 -6.27 8.39 -18.75
N HIS A 128 -5.26 8.38 -17.88
CA HIS A 128 -3.85 8.28 -18.27
C HIS A 128 -3.38 6.83 -18.13
N GLU A 129 -2.63 6.37 -19.14
CA GLU A 129 -2.23 4.97 -19.29
C GLU A 129 -1.05 4.57 -18.40
N SER A 130 -0.33 5.53 -17.79
CA SER A 130 0.93 5.22 -17.14
C SER A 130 0.74 4.31 -15.92
N VAL A 131 1.34 3.14 -16.00
CA VAL A 131 1.39 2.14 -14.93
C VAL A 131 2.76 2.19 -14.28
N LEU A 132 2.80 2.21 -12.95
CA LEU A 132 4.02 2.00 -12.21
C LEU A 132 4.58 0.59 -12.51
N THR A 133 5.86 0.51 -12.84
CA THR A 133 6.56 -0.76 -13.08
C THR A 133 7.88 -0.82 -12.31
N GLY A 134 8.42 -2.02 -12.12
CA GLY A 134 9.76 -2.19 -11.56
C GLY A 134 9.86 -1.96 -10.05
N LEU A 135 8.76 -2.10 -9.31
CA LEU A 135 8.80 -2.16 -7.85
C LEU A 135 9.61 -3.39 -7.42
N THR A 136 10.68 -3.16 -6.66
CA THR A 136 11.51 -4.22 -6.05
C THR A 136 11.30 -4.34 -4.54
N ALA A 137 10.63 -3.36 -3.93
CA ALA A 137 10.31 -3.32 -2.52
C ALA A 137 8.94 -2.66 -2.27
N VAL A 138 8.17 -3.22 -1.35
CA VAL A 138 6.84 -2.74 -0.95
C VAL A 138 6.78 -2.62 0.57
N PRO A 139 6.90 -1.40 1.12
CA PRO A 139 6.74 -1.13 2.54
C PRO A 139 5.33 -1.43 2.99
N HIS A 140 5.14 -2.00 4.17
CA HIS A 140 3.82 -2.37 4.65
C HIS A 140 3.76 -2.25 6.17
N TYR A 141 2.68 -1.65 6.67
CA TYR A 141 2.34 -1.77 8.07
C TYR A 141 1.53 -3.05 8.23
N ASP A 142 2.13 -4.06 8.86
CA ASP A 142 1.44 -5.28 9.18
C ASP A 142 0.43 -5.00 10.28
N TRP A 143 -0.83 -4.82 9.90
CA TRP A 143 -1.94 -4.52 10.79
C TRP A 143 -2.43 -5.77 11.56
N TRP A 144 -1.92 -6.97 11.27
CA TRP A 144 -2.11 -8.14 12.13
C TRP A 144 -1.12 -8.11 13.30
N GLU A 145 0.16 -7.92 13.01
CA GLU A 145 1.24 -7.97 14.00
C GLU A 145 1.59 -6.60 14.60
N GLN A 146 0.98 -5.53 14.10
CA GLN A 146 1.16 -4.13 14.50
C GLN A 146 2.62 -3.65 14.37
N GLN A 147 3.27 -3.97 13.24
CA GLN A 147 4.68 -3.64 13.01
C GLN A 147 5.00 -3.27 11.56
N ALA A 148 6.04 -2.47 11.37
CA ALA A 148 6.58 -2.10 10.07
C ALA A 148 7.38 -3.26 9.47
N VAL A 149 7.04 -3.62 8.25
CA VAL A 149 7.74 -4.61 7.43
C VAL A 149 7.96 -4.08 6.02
N MET A 150 8.80 -4.78 5.27
CA MET A 150 8.99 -4.57 3.86
C MET A 150 8.89 -5.91 3.15
N PHE A 151 8.19 -5.93 2.03
CA PHE A 151 8.20 -7.05 1.11
C PHE A 151 9.23 -6.76 0.04
N ILE A 152 10.23 -7.63 -0.12
CA ILE A 152 11.29 -7.50 -1.12
C ILE A 152 11.07 -8.56 -2.18
N GLN A 153 11.26 -8.21 -3.44
CA GLN A 153 11.06 -9.14 -4.54
C GLN A 153 11.99 -10.36 -4.39
N ASP A 154 11.40 -11.55 -4.38
CA ASP A 154 12.08 -12.83 -4.23
C ASP A 154 11.36 -13.90 -5.04
N ALA A 155 11.97 -14.34 -6.14
CA ALA A 155 11.41 -15.35 -7.03
C ALA A 155 11.24 -16.73 -6.39
N SER A 156 11.86 -16.98 -5.22
CA SER A 156 11.69 -18.22 -4.47
C SER A 156 10.49 -18.21 -3.52
N SER A 157 9.92 -17.03 -3.25
CA SER A 157 8.72 -16.87 -2.42
C SER A 157 7.46 -17.19 -3.26
N PRO A 158 6.42 -17.84 -2.70
CA PRO A 158 5.25 -18.29 -3.47
C PRO A 158 4.54 -17.16 -4.24
N ASP A 159 4.37 -16.01 -3.62
CA ASP A 159 3.77 -14.80 -4.19
C ASP A 159 4.81 -13.86 -4.84
N GLY A 160 6.09 -14.26 -4.86
CA GLY A 160 7.20 -13.46 -5.38
C GLY A 160 7.75 -12.41 -4.41
N TRP A 161 7.31 -12.40 -3.15
CA TRP A 161 7.67 -11.37 -2.17
C TRP A 161 8.13 -11.95 -0.83
N ALA A 162 9.42 -11.77 -0.50
CA ALA A 162 9.96 -12.10 0.81
C ALA A 162 9.61 -11.01 1.83
N ARG A 163 8.91 -11.39 2.89
CA ARG A 163 8.62 -10.49 4.02
C ARG A 163 9.83 -10.34 4.94
N VAL A 164 10.28 -9.11 5.19
CA VAL A 164 11.33 -8.78 6.16
C VAL A 164 10.86 -7.72 7.15
N ARG A 165 11.32 -7.81 8.41
CA ARG A 165 11.05 -6.78 9.41
C ARG A 165 11.78 -5.48 9.09
N SER A 166 11.29 -4.36 9.64
CA SER A 166 11.85 -3.02 9.39
C SER A 166 13.36 -2.90 9.63
N GLY A 167 13.93 -3.53 10.67
CA GLY A 167 15.38 -3.51 10.92
C GLY A 167 16.20 -4.03 9.74
N PRO A 168 16.06 -5.32 9.36
CA PRO A 168 16.69 -5.86 8.15
C PRO A 168 16.34 -5.10 6.86
N ALA A 169 15.13 -4.53 6.75
CA ALA A 169 14.75 -3.70 5.61
C ALA A 169 15.59 -2.42 5.51
N PHE A 170 15.81 -1.71 6.62
CA PHE A 170 16.68 -0.53 6.66
C PHE A 170 18.14 -0.91 6.35
N GLU A 171 18.64 -2.02 6.91
CA GLU A 171 19.98 -2.53 6.61
C GLU A 171 20.16 -2.83 5.12
N HIS A 172 19.14 -3.45 4.47
CA HIS A 172 19.13 -3.70 3.04
C HIS A 172 19.25 -2.40 2.22
N LEU A 173 18.61 -1.32 2.68
CA LEU A 173 18.66 0.01 2.06
C LEU A 173 19.89 0.84 2.49
N GLY A 174 20.78 0.29 3.33
CA GLY A 174 21.96 1.00 3.84
C GLY A 174 21.61 2.14 4.82
N ILE A 175 20.43 2.08 5.46
CA ILE A 175 19.93 3.06 6.44
C ILE A 175 20.16 2.50 7.85
N GLY A 176 20.76 3.30 8.72
CA GLY A 176 21.05 2.88 10.09
C GLY A 176 19.82 2.99 11.00
N THR A 177 19.63 2.06 11.93
CA THR A 177 18.51 2.14 12.89
C THR A 177 18.54 3.41 13.74
N SER A 178 19.73 3.84 14.19
CA SER A 178 19.87 5.10 14.94
C SER A 178 19.49 6.32 14.11
N GLU A 179 19.78 6.32 12.81
CA GLU A 179 19.39 7.39 11.88
C GLU A 179 17.86 7.52 11.81
N VAL A 180 17.14 6.39 11.75
CA VAL A 180 15.67 6.38 11.70
C VAL A 180 15.07 6.86 13.03
N ASP A 181 15.65 6.45 14.15
CA ASP A 181 15.18 6.81 15.49
C ASP A 181 15.46 8.28 15.82
N ASP A 182 16.67 8.78 15.51
CA ASP A 182 17.04 10.19 15.68
C ASP A 182 16.15 11.11 14.82
N ALA A 183 15.84 10.67 13.59
CA ALA A 183 14.94 11.40 12.70
C ALA A 183 13.50 11.47 13.25
N LEU A 184 13.01 10.40 13.90
CA LEU A 184 11.72 10.41 14.59
C LEU A 184 11.76 11.41 15.74
N GLU A 185 12.76 11.34 16.62
CA GLU A 185 12.88 12.26 17.76
C GLU A 185 12.95 13.73 17.31
N GLY A 186 13.63 14.00 16.19
CA GLY A 186 13.62 15.29 15.53
C GLY A 186 12.22 15.71 15.10
N ALA A 187 11.56 14.87 14.30
CA ALA A 187 10.24 15.16 13.73
C ALA A 187 9.16 15.35 14.80
N LEU A 188 9.21 14.61 15.90
CA LEU A 188 8.21 14.71 16.98
C LEU A 188 8.21 16.08 17.67
N ARG A 189 9.30 16.86 17.57
CA ARG A 189 9.34 18.26 18.07
C ARG A 189 8.48 19.19 17.23
N ASP A 190 8.26 18.85 15.96
CA ASP A 190 7.51 19.65 14.99
C ASP A 190 6.05 19.16 14.83
N VAL A 191 5.68 18.07 15.52
CA VAL A 191 4.31 17.52 15.48
C VAL A 191 3.37 18.44 16.28
N PRO A 192 2.33 19.03 15.65
CA PRO A 192 1.29 19.76 16.37
C PRO A 192 0.55 18.83 17.33
N ASP A 193 0.06 19.38 18.44
CA ASP A 193 -0.73 18.66 19.44
C ASP A 193 -0.05 17.37 19.96
N ARG A 194 1.29 17.41 20.09
CA ARG A 194 2.12 16.29 20.57
C ARG A 194 1.59 15.65 21.85
N ASP A 195 1.18 16.45 22.82
CA ASP A 195 0.61 15.95 24.08
C ASP A 195 -0.64 15.10 23.84
N ALA A 196 -1.52 15.54 22.93
CA ALA A 196 -2.74 14.78 22.59
C ALA A 196 -2.45 13.51 21.79
N LEU A 197 -1.37 13.48 21.00
CA LEU A 197 -0.88 12.27 20.35
C LEU A 197 -0.38 11.27 21.40
N ASP A 198 0.45 11.72 22.33
CA ASP A 198 1.03 10.86 23.39
C ASP A 198 -0.01 10.29 24.35
N ASP A 199 -1.06 11.06 24.65
CA ASP A 199 -2.19 10.62 25.47
C ASP A 199 -3.04 9.52 24.81
N ARG A 200 -3.04 9.44 23.46
CA ARG A 200 -3.99 8.62 22.69
C ARG A 200 -3.35 7.47 21.94
N VAL A 201 -2.08 7.59 21.57
CA VAL A 201 -1.36 6.62 20.74
C VAL A 201 -0.06 6.25 21.42
N SER A 202 0.14 4.95 21.66
CA SER A 202 1.40 4.44 22.22
C SER A 202 2.59 4.86 21.34
N ALA A 203 3.67 5.27 21.99
CA ALA A 203 4.93 5.59 21.32
C ALA A 203 5.47 4.43 20.44
N ILE A 204 5.13 3.18 20.77
CA ILE A 204 5.48 2.01 19.95
C ILE A 204 4.75 2.08 18.60
N ILE A 205 3.45 2.36 18.61
CA ILE A 205 2.63 2.48 17.40
C ILE A 205 3.09 3.67 16.56
N VAL A 206 3.35 4.82 17.20
CA VAL A 206 3.90 6.00 16.51
C VAL A 206 5.20 5.63 15.78
N ARG A 207 6.09 4.88 16.44
CA ARG A 207 7.36 4.43 15.85
C ARG A 207 7.17 3.48 14.67
N GLU A 208 6.24 2.51 14.75
CA GLU A 208 6.01 1.58 13.64
C GLU A 208 5.29 2.25 12.44
N VAL A 209 4.40 3.21 12.69
CA VAL A 209 3.83 4.06 11.64
C VAL A 209 4.93 4.92 10.99
N TRP A 210 5.79 5.54 11.79
CA TRP A 210 6.94 6.30 11.32
C TRP A 210 7.86 5.46 10.42
N LYS A 211 8.28 4.27 10.88
CA LYS A 211 9.15 3.37 10.10
C LYS A 211 8.52 2.97 8.77
N THR A 212 7.21 2.69 8.75
CA THR A 212 6.51 2.36 7.51
C THR A 212 6.51 3.54 6.54
N ALA A 213 6.20 4.74 7.03
CA ALA A 213 6.24 5.96 6.21
C ALA A 213 7.67 6.27 5.72
N TYR A 214 8.68 6.08 6.57
CA TYR A 214 10.09 6.24 6.21
C TYR A 214 10.49 5.28 5.09
N LEU A 215 10.18 3.99 5.22
CA LEU A 215 10.45 2.99 4.17
C LEU A 215 9.73 3.35 2.86
N LEU A 216 8.48 3.82 2.93
CA LEU A 216 7.74 4.34 1.76
C LEU A 216 8.50 5.49 1.09
N GLY A 217 8.98 6.45 1.87
CA GLY A 217 9.79 7.54 1.37
C GLY A 217 11.10 7.08 0.72
N ALA A 218 11.80 6.12 1.32
CA ALA A 218 13.03 5.57 0.75
C ALA A 218 12.76 4.89 -0.60
N VAL A 219 11.68 4.12 -0.72
CA VAL A 219 11.29 3.49 -2.00
C VAL A 219 10.94 4.56 -3.06
N ILE A 220 10.21 5.62 -2.70
CA ILE A 220 9.92 6.74 -3.61
C ILE A 220 11.21 7.37 -4.16
N ALA A 221 12.22 7.58 -3.30
CA ALA A 221 13.51 8.12 -3.70
C ALA A 221 14.35 7.18 -4.58
N ASP A 222 14.22 5.86 -4.41
CA ASP A 222 14.85 4.87 -5.31
C ASP A 222 14.29 4.95 -6.73
N HIS A 223 13.01 5.32 -6.86
CA HIS A 223 12.38 5.62 -8.15
C HIS A 223 12.65 7.05 -8.66
N GLY A 224 13.48 7.83 -7.95
CA GLY A 224 13.95 9.14 -8.41
C GLY A 224 13.01 10.31 -8.15
N ALA A 225 12.01 10.16 -7.28
CA ALA A 225 11.13 11.26 -6.90
C ALA A 225 11.39 11.82 -5.50
N GLY A 226 10.98 13.07 -5.33
CA GLY A 226 10.98 13.79 -4.06
C GLY A 226 9.61 13.80 -3.39
N LEU A 227 9.52 14.50 -2.27
CA LEU A 227 8.24 14.81 -1.64
C LEU A 227 7.69 16.07 -2.32
N GLU A 228 6.70 15.93 -3.17
CA GLU A 228 5.97 17.05 -3.76
C GLU A 228 4.65 17.30 -3.02
N ASP A 229 4.23 18.56 -2.95
CA ASP A 229 2.93 18.97 -2.42
C ASP A 229 1.85 18.70 -3.48
N ASP A 230 1.63 17.40 -3.75
CA ASP A 230 0.68 16.90 -4.73
C ASP A 230 -0.54 16.29 -4.01
N ASP A 231 -1.74 16.76 -4.38
CA ASP A 231 -3.01 16.35 -3.76
C ASP A 231 -3.29 14.85 -3.90
N ARG A 232 -2.85 14.22 -4.99
CA ARG A 232 -3.06 12.78 -5.23
C ARG A 232 -2.18 11.98 -4.29
N PHE A 233 -0.90 12.31 -4.20
CA PHE A 233 0.03 11.67 -3.29
C PHE A 233 -0.34 11.90 -1.82
N LEU A 234 -0.56 13.15 -1.40
CA LEU A 234 -0.93 13.44 -0.01
C LEU A 234 -2.26 12.81 0.40
N GLY A 235 -3.23 12.76 -0.51
CA GLY A 235 -4.49 12.07 -0.28
C GLY A 235 -4.37 10.55 -0.19
N ALA A 236 -3.46 9.92 -0.95
CA ALA A 236 -3.16 8.49 -0.80
C ALA A 236 -2.33 8.21 0.47
N LEU A 237 -1.43 9.12 0.84
CA LEU A 237 -0.57 9.01 2.01
C LEU A 237 -1.37 9.14 3.31
N SER A 238 -2.40 10.00 3.35
CA SER A 238 -3.25 10.20 4.54
C SER A 238 -4.01 8.95 4.98
N THR A 239 -4.14 7.94 4.10
CA THR A 239 -4.79 6.66 4.45
C THR A 239 -3.84 5.64 5.10
N LEU A 240 -2.54 5.92 5.20
CA LEU A 240 -1.56 5.00 5.77
C LEU A 240 -1.85 4.72 7.25
N ALA A 241 -1.96 5.76 8.08
CA ALA A 241 -2.22 5.62 9.51
C ALA A 241 -3.58 4.95 9.81
N PRO A 242 -4.72 5.39 9.24
CA PRO A 242 -5.97 4.72 9.52
C PRO A 242 -6.02 3.28 8.98
N GLY A 243 -5.34 2.99 7.86
CA GLY A 243 -5.16 1.62 7.37
C GLY A 243 -4.37 0.72 8.33
N ALA A 244 -3.29 1.25 8.91
CA ALA A 244 -2.45 0.56 9.90
C ALA A 244 -3.23 0.22 11.19
N LEU A 245 -4.05 1.17 11.66
CA LEU A 245 -4.70 1.10 12.98
C LEU A 245 -6.12 0.55 12.97
N ARG A 246 -6.64 0.18 11.80
CA ARG A 246 -8.05 -0.19 11.56
C ARG A 246 -8.62 -1.27 12.49
N ARG A 247 -7.76 -2.09 13.11
CA ARG A 247 -8.15 -3.16 14.03
C ARG A 247 -8.06 -2.84 15.50
N ILE A 248 -7.18 -1.92 15.86
CA ILE A 248 -6.88 -1.61 17.27
C ILE A 248 -7.50 -0.28 17.71
N VAL A 249 -7.89 0.56 16.76
CA VAL A 249 -8.63 1.80 17.02
C VAL A 249 -10.11 1.59 16.63
N PRO A 250 -11.07 1.89 17.52
CA PRO A 250 -12.48 1.86 17.18
C PRO A 250 -12.81 2.74 15.97
N ALA A 251 -13.67 2.26 15.07
CA ALA A 251 -13.97 2.94 13.80
C ALA A 251 -14.35 4.43 13.95
N HIS A 252 -15.12 4.78 14.98
CA HIS A 252 -15.54 6.16 15.24
C HIS A 252 -14.41 7.10 15.71
N LEU A 253 -13.28 6.55 16.17
CA LEU A 253 -12.09 7.31 16.57
C LEU A 253 -11.01 7.35 15.48
N LEU A 254 -11.13 6.51 14.45
CA LEU A 254 -10.08 6.29 13.48
C LEU A 254 -9.70 7.57 12.73
N THR A 255 -10.69 8.38 12.33
CA THR A 255 -10.45 9.68 11.69
C THR A 255 -9.69 10.62 12.61
N THR A 256 -10.08 10.74 13.87
CA THR A 256 -9.41 11.63 14.84
C THR A 256 -7.96 11.21 15.09
N ILE A 257 -7.71 9.91 15.24
CA ILE A 257 -6.35 9.39 15.42
C ILE A 257 -5.51 9.55 14.15
N ALA A 258 -6.12 9.37 12.97
CA ALA A 258 -5.44 9.60 11.69
C ALA A 258 -4.96 11.04 11.55
N GLU A 259 -5.77 12.04 11.95
CA GLU A 259 -5.35 13.44 11.91
C GLU A 259 -4.16 13.73 12.84
N LEU A 260 -4.12 13.15 14.03
CA LEU A 260 -2.97 13.29 14.95
C LEU A 260 -1.69 12.64 14.39
N LEU A 261 -1.82 11.55 13.63
CA LEU A 261 -0.70 10.84 13.02
C LEU A 261 -0.30 11.39 11.65
N ARG A 262 -1.13 12.21 11.01
CA ARG A 262 -0.87 12.77 9.68
C ARG A 262 0.50 13.48 9.61
N PRO A 263 0.90 14.34 10.56
CA PRO A 263 2.23 14.94 10.57
C PRO A 263 3.36 13.90 10.66
N VAL A 264 3.19 12.86 11.49
CA VAL A 264 4.19 11.77 11.64
C VAL A 264 4.40 11.03 10.32
N VAL A 265 3.32 10.73 9.59
CA VAL A 265 3.39 10.06 8.29
C VAL A 265 4.09 10.94 7.25
N ILE A 266 3.70 12.22 7.14
CA ILE A 266 4.29 13.14 6.15
C ILE A 266 5.79 13.36 6.44
N LEU A 267 6.13 13.66 7.70
CA LEU A 267 7.51 13.87 8.12
C LEU A 267 8.36 12.60 7.95
N GLY A 268 7.78 11.42 8.22
CA GLY A 268 8.44 10.12 8.05
C GLY A 268 8.76 9.84 6.58
N ALA A 269 7.78 9.99 5.68
CA ALA A 269 7.99 9.85 4.24
C ALA A 269 9.05 10.84 3.73
N GLY A 270 8.97 12.10 4.15
CA GLY A 270 9.99 13.10 3.80
C GLY A 270 11.39 12.76 4.32
N ALA A 271 11.51 12.21 5.54
CA ALA A 271 12.78 11.78 6.10
C ALA A 271 13.40 10.61 5.31
N GLY A 272 12.58 9.62 4.93
CA GLY A 272 13.00 8.51 4.09
C GLY A 272 13.50 8.95 2.71
N ILE A 273 12.76 9.88 2.06
CA ILE A 273 13.16 10.45 0.76
C ILE A 273 14.52 11.14 0.87
N ARG A 274 14.70 12.01 1.88
CA ARG A 274 15.95 12.75 2.06
C ARG A 274 17.14 11.83 2.33
N SER A 275 17.00 10.91 3.27
CA SER A 275 18.06 9.95 3.61
C SER A 275 18.49 9.15 2.39
N ARG A 276 17.51 8.60 1.66
CA ARG A 276 17.81 7.75 0.51
C ARG A 276 18.39 8.53 -0.67
N SER A 277 17.90 9.74 -0.92
CA SER A 277 18.43 10.61 -1.99
C SER A 277 19.91 10.94 -1.77
N VAL A 278 20.31 11.30 -0.55
CA VAL A 278 21.71 11.58 -0.21
C VAL A 278 22.59 10.35 -0.45
N LYS A 279 22.13 9.16 -0.07
CA LYS A 279 22.87 7.91 -0.30
C LYS A 279 23.03 7.60 -1.79
N ARG A 280 22.00 7.86 -2.60
CA ARG A 280 22.07 7.72 -4.06
C ARG A 280 23.07 8.69 -4.68
N GLU A 281 23.07 9.95 -4.25
CA GLU A 281 24.03 10.96 -4.70
C GLU A 281 25.48 10.61 -4.33
N ASN A 282 25.69 9.99 -3.16
CA ASN A 282 27.01 9.54 -2.70
C ASN A 282 27.47 8.20 -3.31
N GLY A 283 26.64 7.54 -4.12
CA GLY A 283 26.96 6.22 -4.69
C GLY A 283 26.93 5.06 -3.67
N GLU A 284 26.25 5.24 -2.54
CA GLU A 284 26.09 4.24 -1.46
C GLU A 284 24.94 3.24 -1.73
N THR A 285 24.45 3.16 -2.97
CA THR A 285 23.41 2.22 -3.38
C THR A 285 23.99 0.83 -3.56
N ARG A 286 23.46 -0.14 -2.81
CA ARG A 286 23.63 -1.57 -3.10
C ARG A 286 22.81 -1.98 -4.33
#